data_AF-A0A9P1GQE4-F1
#
_entry.id   AF-A0A9P1GQE4-F1
#
_cell.length_a   1.000
_cell.length_b   1.000
_cell.length_c   1.000
_cell.angle_alpha   90.00
_cell.angle_beta   90.00
_cell.angle_gamma   90.00
#
_symmetry.space_group_name_H-M   'P 1'
#
loop_
_entity.id
_entity.type
_entity.pdbx_description
1 polymer ?
#
loop_
_entity_poly.entity_id
_entity_poly.type
_entity_poly.pdbx_seq_one_letter_code
_entity_poly.pdbx_strand_id
1 'polypeptide(L)'
;MLDLDALMWRLGAMKLPREFDYLEFYAGAANLSKCMASAHYNTRSFDVLYHEQPPTRKSNFMNLCHASGFGLALLCILRCRANDFAIHLGLKCSSLCKMNRGTSRRSACASVGYTDYPSVAVANTLIERSSLMVALTACLGGLWTVEQPGGSLLEFYPSWREIMSRLFEHGGANCVTPLF
;
A
#
# COMPACT_ATOMS: atom_id res chain seq x y z
N MET A 1 5.53 -10.54 -18.99
CA MET A 1 5.98 -9.24 -19.51
C MET A 1 4.76 -8.35 -19.58
N LEU A 2 4.68 -7.28 -18.78
CA LEU A 2 3.59 -6.31 -18.91
C LEU A 2 3.83 -5.53 -20.21
N ASP A 3 2.84 -5.52 -21.09
CA ASP A 3 2.85 -4.67 -22.28
C ASP A 3 2.70 -3.22 -21.83
N LEU A 4 3.84 -2.55 -21.63
CA LEU A 4 3.94 -1.18 -21.18
C LEU A 4 3.24 -0.23 -22.16
N ASP A 5 3.29 -0.52 -23.46
CA ASP A 5 2.66 0.32 -24.49
C ASP A 5 1.14 0.20 -24.43
N ALA A 6 0.59 -1.01 -24.25
CA ALA A 6 -0.84 -1.19 -24.02
C ALA A 6 -1.31 -0.56 -22.70
N LEU A 7 -0.48 -0.60 -21.65
CA LEU A 7 -0.76 0.06 -20.38
C LEU A 7 -0.76 1.58 -20.56
N MET A 8 0.27 2.15 -21.19
CA MET A 8 0.41 3.58 -21.44
C MET A 8 -0.68 4.11 -22.38
N TRP A 9 -1.05 3.34 -23.42
CA TRP A 9 -2.20 3.66 -24.28
C TRP A 9 -3.51 3.71 -23.51
N ARG A 10 -3.77 2.69 -22.67
CA ARG A 10 -4.97 2.67 -21.80
C ARG A 10 -4.95 3.81 -20.78
N LEU A 11 -3.77 4.19 -20.28
CA LEU A 11 -3.60 5.31 -19.36
C LEU A 11 -3.82 6.67 -20.04
N GLY A 12 -3.35 6.84 -21.27
CA GLY A 12 -3.62 8.05 -22.06
C GLY A 12 -5.10 8.20 -22.43
N ALA A 13 -5.80 7.08 -22.63
CA ALA A 13 -7.24 7.07 -22.91
C ALA A 13 -8.09 7.31 -21.64
N MET A 14 -7.58 7.01 -20.45
CA MET A 14 -8.26 7.35 -19.20
C MET A 14 -8.10 8.85 -18.93
N LYS A 15 -9.19 9.61 -19.06
CA LYS A 15 -9.32 10.95 -18.46
C LYS A 15 -9.33 10.81 -16.94
N LEU A 16 -8.17 10.50 -16.35
CA LEU A 16 -8.01 10.51 -14.91
C LEU A 16 -8.23 11.96 -14.42
N PRO A 17 -8.97 12.15 -13.33
CA PRO A 17 -9.18 13.47 -12.75
C PRO A 17 -7.85 14.12 -12.35
N ARG A 18 -7.91 15.43 -12.05
CA ARG A 18 -6.77 16.23 -11.55
C ARG A 18 -6.06 15.53 -10.38
N GLU A 19 -4.82 15.94 -10.14
CA GLU A 19 -3.89 15.45 -9.12
C GLU A 19 -4.60 15.05 -7.81
N PHE A 20 -4.25 13.88 -7.27
CA PHE A 20 -4.83 13.39 -6.01
C PHE A 20 -4.10 13.99 -4.81
N ASP A 21 -4.86 14.46 -3.83
CA ASP A 21 -4.32 15.02 -2.58
C ASP A 21 -4.15 13.92 -1.51
N TYR A 22 -5.01 12.90 -1.56
CA TYR A 22 -5.02 11.81 -0.57
C TYR A 22 -5.33 10.45 -1.21
N LEU A 23 -4.55 9.43 -0.88
CA LEU A 23 -4.82 8.05 -1.31
C LEU A 23 -4.91 7.12 -0.09
N GLU A 24 -6.01 6.38 0.02
CA GLU A 24 -6.20 5.36 1.06
C GLU A 24 -6.11 3.98 0.44
N PHE A 25 -5.15 3.17 0.85
CA PHE A 25 -5.04 1.78 0.43
C PHE A 25 -5.44 0.85 1.56
N TYR A 26 -6.05 -0.28 1.20
CA TYR A 26 -6.65 -1.23 2.15
C TYR A 26 -7.78 -0.58 2.95
N ALA A 27 -8.58 0.23 2.25
CA ALA A 27 -9.48 1.20 2.87
C ALA A 27 -10.64 0.58 3.66
N GLY A 28 -11.00 -0.69 3.45
CA GLY A 28 -12.12 -1.34 4.11
C GLY A 28 -13.42 -0.55 3.91
N ALA A 29 -13.87 0.19 4.92
CA ALA A 29 -15.04 1.07 4.84
C ALA A 29 -14.77 2.49 4.27
N ALA A 30 -13.51 2.81 3.94
CA ALA A 30 -13.04 4.12 3.44
C ALA A 30 -13.41 5.28 4.36
N ASN A 31 -13.34 5.07 5.68
CA ASN A 31 -13.71 6.10 6.64
C ASN A 31 -12.76 7.30 6.57
N LEU A 32 -11.45 7.06 6.38
CA LEU A 32 -10.49 8.15 6.24
C LEU A 32 -10.69 8.90 4.93
N SER A 33 -10.89 8.21 3.81
CA SER A 33 -11.22 8.90 2.55
C SER A 33 -12.50 9.71 2.65
N LYS A 34 -13.56 9.20 3.30
CA LYS A 34 -14.78 9.99 3.54
C LYS A 34 -14.50 11.25 4.36
N CYS A 35 -13.66 11.14 5.40
CA CYS A 35 -13.24 12.29 6.20
C CYS A 35 -12.46 13.31 5.37
N MET A 36 -11.46 12.86 4.60
CA MET A 36 -10.66 13.74 3.73
C MET A 36 -11.50 14.40 2.64
N ALA A 37 -12.46 13.67 2.05
CA ALA A 37 -13.42 14.23 1.10
C ALA A 37 -14.28 15.33 1.74
N SER A 38 -14.71 15.15 3.00
CA SER A 38 -15.49 16.17 3.72
C SER A 38 -14.69 17.45 4.00
N ALA A 39 -13.36 17.33 4.07
CA ALA A 39 -12.42 18.45 4.15
C ALA A 39 -12.00 19.00 2.77
N HIS A 40 -12.72 18.63 1.71
CA HIS A 40 -12.51 19.08 0.32
C HIS A 40 -11.20 18.62 -0.35
N TYR A 41 -10.56 17.57 0.15
CA TYR A 41 -9.43 16.94 -0.55
C TYR A 41 -9.90 16.01 -1.68
N ASN A 42 -9.18 16.01 -2.80
CA ASN A 42 -9.37 15.05 -3.89
C ASN A 42 -8.78 13.69 -3.50
N THR A 43 -9.63 12.84 -2.93
CA THR A 43 -9.24 11.55 -2.35
C THR A 43 -9.66 10.34 -3.19
N ARG A 44 -8.89 9.26 -3.17
CA ARG A 44 -9.27 7.95 -3.71
C ARG A 44 -8.94 6.82 -2.74
N SER A 45 -9.84 5.86 -2.66
CA SER A 45 -9.70 4.67 -1.83
C SER A 45 -9.55 3.40 -2.67
N PHE A 46 -8.68 2.49 -2.21
CA PHE A 46 -8.38 1.22 -2.86
C PHE A 46 -8.65 0.09 -1.88
N ASP A 47 -9.64 -0.74 -2.20
CA ASP A 47 -9.92 -1.96 -1.48
C ASP A 47 -10.47 -3.04 -2.40
N VAL A 48 -10.11 -4.29 -2.14
CA VAL A 48 -10.64 -5.46 -2.86
C VAL A 48 -12.16 -5.54 -2.79
N LEU A 49 -12.78 -4.99 -1.73
CA LEU A 49 -14.22 -4.97 -1.51
C LEU A 49 -14.99 -4.00 -2.42
N TYR A 50 -14.34 -3.00 -3.03
CA TYR A 50 -15.05 -1.97 -3.81
C TYR A 50 -15.44 -2.38 -5.22
N HIS A 51 -14.81 -3.44 -5.73
CA HIS A 51 -15.18 -3.99 -7.02
C HIS A 51 -15.20 -5.51 -6.93
N GLU A 52 -16.42 -6.07 -6.91
CA GLU A 52 -16.61 -7.46 -7.25
C GLU A 52 -16.11 -7.69 -8.66
N GLN A 53 -15.21 -8.66 -8.81
CA GLN A 53 -14.63 -9.00 -10.10
C GLN A 53 -15.72 -9.64 -10.95
N PRO A 54 -16.14 -9.02 -12.07
CA PRO A 54 -17.12 -9.64 -12.93
C PRO A 54 -16.54 -10.95 -13.48
N PRO A 55 -17.35 -12.00 -13.67
CA PRO A 55 -16.86 -13.33 -14.05
C PRO A 55 -16.11 -13.35 -15.38
N THR A 56 -16.32 -12.35 -16.24
CA THR A 56 -15.65 -12.19 -17.53
C THR A 56 -14.23 -11.61 -17.45
N ARG A 57 -13.86 -11.01 -16.31
CA ARG A 57 -12.57 -10.31 -16.15
C ARG A 57 -11.61 -11.18 -15.35
N LYS A 58 -10.39 -11.38 -15.87
CA LYS A 58 -9.35 -12.23 -15.22
C LYS A 58 -8.60 -11.56 -14.06
N SER A 59 -8.70 -10.24 -13.89
CA SER A 59 -7.96 -9.52 -12.86
C SER A 59 -8.79 -8.40 -12.22
N ASN A 60 -8.63 -8.25 -10.90
CA ASN A 60 -9.21 -7.12 -10.16
C ASN A 60 -8.15 -6.02 -9.98
N PHE A 61 -8.41 -4.83 -10.54
CA PHE A 61 -7.52 -3.67 -10.41
C PHE A 61 -7.51 -3.07 -9.00
N MET A 62 -8.47 -3.43 -8.14
CA MET A 62 -8.47 -3.04 -6.74
C MET A 62 -7.72 -4.03 -5.85
N ASN A 63 -7.33 -5.20 -6.39
CA ASN A 63 -6.54 -6.18 -5.66
C ASN A 63 -5.05 -5.87 -5.81
N LEU A 64 -4.47 -5.30 -4.76
CA LEU A 64 -3.05 -4.96 -4.67
C LEU A 64 -2.12 -6.17 -4.67
N CYS A 65 -2.61 -7.42 -4.68
CA CYS A 65 -1.79 -8.62 -4.93
C CYS A 65 -1.64 -8.92 -6.43
N HIS A 66 -2.55 -8.45 -7.29
CA HIS A 66 -2.42 -8.60 -8.73
C HIS A 66 -1.48 -7.52 -9.30
N ALA A 67 -0.68 -7.88 -10.30
CA ALA A 67 0.25 -6.94 -10.94
C ALA A 67 -0.48 -5.70 -11.51
N SER A 68 -1.68 -5.89 -12.05
CA SER A 68 -2.50 -4.80 -12.60
C SER A 68 -3.00 -3.84 -11.52
N GLY A 69 -3.43 -4.34 -10.36
CA GLY A 69 -3.88 -3.49 -9.27
C GLY A 69 -2.74 -2.71 -8.61
N PHE A 70 -1.58 -3.35 -8.45
CA PHE A 70 -0.39 -2.65 -7.97
C PHE A 70 0.15 -1.62 -8.97
N GLY A 71 0.15 -1.95 -10.27
CA GLY A 71 0.49 -0.98 -11.31
C GLY A 71 -0.41 0.24 -11.26
N LEU A 72 -1.73 0.05 -11.11
CA LEU A 72 -2.68 1.16 -10.95
C LEU A 72 -2.38 1.99 -9.69
N ALA A 73 -2.08 1.35 -8.56
CA ALA A 73 -1.73 2.05 -7.32
C ALA A 73 -0.48 2.94 -7.47
N LEU A 74 0.59 2.41 -8.08
CA LEU A 74 1.80 3.18 -8.36
C LEU A 74 1.52 4.35 -9.30
N LEU A 75 0.70 4.13 -10.33
CA LEU A 75 0.30 5.20 -11.25
C LEU A 75 -0.52 6.28 -10.56
N CYS A 76 -1.39 5.93 -9.61
CA CYS A 76 -2.11 6.91 -8.81
C CYS A 76 -1.16 7.74 -7.93
N ILE A 77 -0.16 7.12 -7.31
CA ILE A 77 0.87 7.84 -6.55
C ILE A 77 1.68 8.78 -7.46
N LEU A 78 2.10 8.30 -8.64
CA LEU A 78 2.82 9.12 -9.63
C LEU A 78 1.97 10.28 -10.20
N ARG A 79 0.65 10.24 -10.02
CA ARG A 79 -0.29 11.29 -10.42
C ARG A 79 -0.64 12.25 -9.29
N CYS A 80 -0.17 12.00 -8.07
CA CYS A 80 -0.28 12.96 -6.98
C CYS A 80 0.58 14.20 -7.26
N ARG A 81 0.21 15.30 -6.60
CA ARG A 81 0.97 16.55 -6.67
C ARG A 81 2.26 16.39 -5.86
N ALA A 82 3.42 16.48 -6.50
CA ALA A 82 4.70 16.34 -5.82
C ALA A 82 4.83 17.33 -4.65
N ASN A 83 5.34 16.86 -3.51
CA ASN A 83 5.46 17.58 -2.24
C ASN A 83 4.14 18.01 -1.56
N ASP A 84 2.98 17.66 -2.11
CA ASP A 84 1.68 18.14 -1.63
C ASP A 84 0.60 17.05 -1.75
N PHE A 85 0.88 15.90 -1.15
CA PHE A 85 -0.08 14.80 -1.06
C PHE A 85 0.23 13.89 0.12
N ALA A 86 -0.73 13.06 0.50
CA ALA A 86 -0.53 12.02 1.49
C ALA A 86 -1.09 10.66 1.05
N ILE A 87 -0.47 9.58 1.53
CA ILE A 87 -1.04 8.24 1.46
C ILE A 87 -1.28 7.66 2.85
N HIS A 88 -2.29 6.81 2.95
CA HIS A 88 -2.56 6.01 4.13
C HIS A 88 -2.64 4.54 3.75
N LEU A 89 -1.97 3.69 4.52
CA LEU A 89 -1.91 2.24 4.31
C LEU A 89 -2.56 1.51 5.49
N GLY A 90 -3.81 1.06 5.32
CA GLY A 90 -4.54 0.21 6.27
C GLY A 90 -4.08 -1.25 6.24
N LEU A 91 -2.77 -1.49 6.32
CA LEU A 91 -2.16 -2.79 6.07
C LEU A 91 -2.84 -3.91 6.88
N LYS A 92 -3.25 -4.99 6.20
CA LYS A 92 -3.99 -6.11 6.80
C LYS A 92 -3.25 -6.70 8.02
N CYS A 93 -3.82 -6.46 9.20
CA CYS A 93 -3.20 -6.76 10.48
C CYS A 93 -3.19 -8.26 10.86
N SER A 94 -4.12 -9.05 10.30
CA SER A 94 -4.37 -10.42 10.78
C SER A 94 -3.24 -11.41 10.53
N SER A 95 -2.34 -11.15 9.58
CA SER A 95 -1.18 -11.99 9.27
C SER A 95 0.11 -11.54 9.96
N LEU A 96 0.17 -10.29 10.42
CA LEU A 96 1.35 -9.66 11.02
C LEU A 96 1.24 -9.46 12.53
N CYS A 97 0.07 -9.68 13.12
CA CYS A 97 -0.11 -9.58 14.56
C CYS A 97 0.46 -10.81 15.29
N LYS A 98 1.01 -10.58 16.48
CA LYS A 98 1.48 -11.65 17.39
C LYS A 98 0.39 -12.71 17.69
N MET A 99 -0.89 -12.32 17.67
CA MET A 99 -2.02 -13.23 17.90
C MET A 99 -2.12 -14.35 16.84
N ASN A 100 -1.65 -14.10 15.62
CA ASN A 100 -1.66 -15.10 14.56
C ASN A 100 -0.36 -15.93 14.50
N ARG A 101 0.46 -15.95 15.57
CA ARG A 101 1.72 -16.71 15.58
C ARG A 101 1.51 -18.21 15.39
N GLY A 102 0.40 -18.79 15.89
CA GLY A 102 0.11 -20.23 15.72
C GLY A 102 0.01 -20.65 14.25
N THR A 103 -0.70 -19.86 13.44
CA THR A 103 -0.89 -20.15 12.01
C THR A 103 0.27 -19.62 11.17
N SER A 104 0.65 -18.36 11.39
CA SER A 104 1.65 -17.69 10.56
C SER A 104 3.08 -18.11 10.87
N ARG A 105 3.33 -18.67 12.06
CA ARG A 105 4.67 -18.95 12.61
C ARG A 105 5.61 -17.73 12.63
N ARG A 106 5.06 -16.50 12.57
CA ARG A 106 5.86 -15.29 12.59
C ARG A 106 6.41 -14.97 13.98
N SER A 107 7.63 -14.47 13.99
CA SER A 107 8.28 -13.90 15.18
C SER A 107 9.20 -12.75 14.76
N ALA A 108 9.82 -12.07 15.72
CA ALA A 108 10.80 -11.03 15.41
C ALA A 108 12.02 -11.57 14.63
N CYS A 109 12.41 -12.84 14.85
CA CYS A 109 13.49 -13.51 14.12
C CYS A 109 13.04 -14.28 12.88
N ALA A 110 11.73 -14.51 12.73
CA ALA A 110 11.12 -15.20 11.59
C ALA A 110 9.93 -14.38 11.07
N SER A 111 10.18 -13.12 10.71
CA SER A 111 9.12 -12.15 10.39
C SER A 111 8.37 -12.48 9.10
N VAL A 112 8.97 -13.25 8.19
CA VAL A 112 8.34 -13.75 6.94
C VAL A 112 7.28 -14.83 7.20
N GLY A 113 7.47 -15.64 8.25
CA GLY A 113 6.54 -16.70 8.66
C GLY A 113 6.54 -17.93 7.76
N TYR A 114 5.47 -18.73 7.86
CA TYR A 114 5.25 -19.97 7.12
C TYR A 114 4.53 -19.70 5.78
N THR A 115 5.30 -19.60 4.71
CA THR A 115 4.83 -19.16 3.39
C THR A 115 3.89 -20.15 2.69
N ASP A 116 3.90 -21.42 3.09
CA ASP A 116 2.99 -22.42 2.53
C ASP A 116 1.53 -22.16 2.92
N TYR A 117 1.29 -21.34 3.94
CA TYR A 117 -0.05 -20.90 4.28
C TYR A 117 -0.47 -19.72 3.38
N PRO A 118 -1.53 -19.83 2.56
CA PRO A 118 -1.83 -18.85 1.52
C PRO A 118 -1.99 -17.41 2.02
N SER A 119 -2.58 -17.22 3.20
CA SER A 119 -2.75 -15.87 3.77
C SER A 119 -1.43 -15.22 4.20
N VAL A 120 -0.40 -16.02 4.54
CA VAL A 120 0.94 -15.54 4.88
C VAL A 120 1.65 -15.10 3.60
N ALA A 121 1.57 -15.87 2.52
CA ALA A 121 2.15 -15.51 1.22
C ALA A 121 1.53 -14.23 0.63
N VAL A 122 0.20 -14.13 0.70
CA VAL A 122 -0.54 -12.92 0.30
C VAL A 122 -0.09 -11.72 1.13
N ALA A 123 0.03 -11.88 2.44
CA ALA A 123 0.49 -10.80 3.32
C ALA A 123 1.91 -10.34 3.00
N ASN A 124 2.85 -11.27 2.77
CA ASN A 124 4.22 -10.92 2.35
C ASN A 124 4.19 -10.10 1.07
N THR A 125 3.42 -10.53 0.06
CA THR A 125 3.27 -9.79 -1.20
C THR A 125 2.75 -8.37 -0.99
N LEU A 126 1.74 -8.19 -0.11
CA LEU A 126 1.20 -6.87 0.20
C LEU A 126 2.21 -5.97 0.93
N ILE A 127 3.02 -6.53 1.84
CA ILE A 127 4.05 -5.77 2.55
C ILE A 127 5.14 -5.31 1.60
N GLU A 128 5.66 -6.20 0.73
CA GLU A 128 6.67 -5.81 -0.27
C GLU A 128 6.18 -4.63 -1.12
N ARG A 129 4.94 -4.72 -1.58
CA ARG A 129 4.31 -3.69 -2.40
C ARG A 129 4.08 -2.38 -1.65
N SER A 130 3.60 -2.48 -0.40
CA SER A 130 3.40 -1.31 0.46
C SER A 130 4.71 -0.62 0.80
N SER A 131 5.78 -1.39 1.01
CA SER A 131 7.13 -0.87 1.24
C SER A 131 7.58 -0.04 0.03
N LEU A 132 7.40 -0.54 -1.19
CA LEU A 132 7.72 0.22 -2.41
C LEU A 132 6.87 1.49 -2.55
N MET A 133 5.57 1.41 -2.21
CA MET A 133 4.68 2.58 -2.25
C MET A 133 5.11 3.67 -1.26
N VAL A 134 5.52 3.28 -0.04
CA VAL A 134 6.07 4.21 0.96
C VAL A 134 7.35 4.87 0.44
N ALA A 135 8.28 4.08 -0.10
CA ALA A 135 9.53 4.61 -0.65
C ALA A 135 9.25 5.60 -1.80
N LEU A 136 8.34 5.26 -2.71
CA LEU A 136 7.94 6.13 -3.82
C LEU A 136 7.29 7.43 -3.32
N THR A 137 6.35 7.34 -2.37
CA THR A 137 5.70 8.51 -1.79
C THR A 137 6.71 9.45 -1.13
N ALA A 138 7.64 8.91 -0.34
CA ALA A 138 8.70 9.70 0.28
C ALA A 138 9.61 10.37 -0.75
N CYS A 139 10.00 9.66 -1.82
CA CYS A 139 10.79 10.23 -2.92
C CYS A 139 10.08 11.36 -3.67
N LEU A 140 8.75 11.34 -3.71
CA LEU A 140 7.93 12.40 -4.32
C LEU A 140 7.61 13.55 -3.35
N GLY A 141 8.16 13.52 -2.13
CA GLY A 141 7.90 14.51 -1.09
C GLY A 141 6.52 14.41 -0.44
N GLY A 142 5.80 13.31 -0.68
CA GLY A 142 4.50 13.07 -0.06
C GLY A 142 4.63 12.56 1.38
N LEU A 143 3.55 12.74 2.15
CA LEU A 143 3.42 12.16 3.47
C LEU A 143 2.87 10.74 3.36
N TRP A 144 3.27 9.87 4.27
CA TRP A 144 2.73 8.51 4.35
C TRP A 144 2.44 8.15 5.79
N THR A 145 1.38 7.38 5.99
CA THR A 145 1.01 6.81 7.27
C THR A 145 0.64 5.35 7.09
N VAL A 146 0.92 4.54 8.11
CA VAL A 146 0.57 3.11 8.12
C VAL A 146 -0.16 2.81 9.40
N GLU A 147 -1.37 2.27 9.29
CA GLU A 147 -2.12 1.75 10.43
C GLU A 147 -1.64 0.33 10.74
N GLN A 148 -1.25 0.06 11.99
CA GLN A 148 -0.91 -1.28 12.48
C GLN A 148 -1.48 -1.49 13.88
N PRO A 149 -1.81 -2.74 14.28
CA PRO A 149 -2.13 -3.03 15.66
C PRO A 149 -0.87 -2.93 16.54
N GLY A 150 -1.04 -2.58 17.83
CA GLY A 150 0.05 -2.45 18.83
C GLY A 150 0.89 -3.72 19.15
N GLY A 151 0.76 -4.77 18.34
CA GLY A 151 1.56 -5.99 18.41
C GLY A 151 1.98 -6.49 17.03
N SER A 152 2.06 -5.60 16.05
CA SER A 152 2.52 -5.94 14.70
C SER A 152 3.99 -6.38 14.69
N LEU A 153 4.33 -7.24 13.73
CA LEU A 153 5.69 -7.64 13.42
C LEU A 153 6.26 -6.93 12.18
N LEU A 154 5.56 -5.91 11.67
CA LEU A 154 5.97 -5.16 10.47
C LEU A 154 7.37 -4.57 10.58
N GLU A 155 7.73 -4.02 11.75
CA GLU A 155 9.06 -3.46 12.04
C GLU A 155 10.22 -4.49 11.93
N PHE A 156 9.89 -5.78 11.98
CA PHE A 156 10.83 -6.88 11.79
C PHE A 156 10.87 -7.42 10.37
N TYR A 157 9.99 -6.96 9.48
CA TYR A 157 9.93 -7.44 8.12
C TYR A 157 11.13 -6.92 7.31
N PRO A 158 11.86 -7.76 6.54
CA PRO A 158 13.16 -7.38 5.98
C PRO A 158 13.12 -6.16 5.05
N SER A 159 12.25 -6.14 4.05
CA SER A 159 12.19 -5.03 3.09
C SER A 159 11.60 -3.76 3.69
N TRP A 160 10.67 -3.88 4.65
CA TRP A 160 10.19 -2.75 5.42
C TRP A 160 11.34 -2.09 6.18
N ARG A 161 12.12 -2.89 6.91
CA ARG A 161 13.29 -2.41 7.66
C ARG A 161 14.34 -1.79 6.75
N GLU A 162 14.63 -2.41 5.61
CA GLU A 162 15.55 -1.86 4.62
C GLU A 162 15.08 -0.49 4.14
N ILE A 163 13.81 -0.35 3.75
CA ILE A 163 13.27 0.94 3.29
C ILE A 163 13.29 1.98 4.40
N MET A 164 12.88 1.64 5.63
CA MET A 164 12.95 2.58 6.76
C MET A 164 14.38 3.03 7.02
N SER A 165 15.35 2.11 6.96
CA SER A 165 16.77 2.44 7.11
C SER A 165 17.25 3.39 6.03
N ARG A 166 16.88 3.16 4.76
CA ARG A 166 17.25 4.03 3.63
C ARG A 166 16.58 5.40 3.71
N LEU A 167 15.31 5.45 4.08
CA LEU A 167 14.60 6.72 4.27
C LEU A 167 15.21 7.53 5.40
N PHE A 168 15.62 6.89 6.49
CA PHE A 168 16.32 7.56 7.59
C PHE A 168 17.71 8.04 7.17
N GLU A 169 18.48 7.21 6.46
CA GLU A 169 19.83 7.53 5.96
C GLU A 169 19.83 8.76 5.03
N HIS A 170 18.86 8.85 4.12
CA HIS A 170 18.82 9.90 3.10
C HIS A 170 17.94 11.11 3.47
N GLY A 171 16.84 10.88 4.18
CA GLY A 171 15.84 11.90 4.52
C GLY A 171 15.90 12.39 5.96
N GLY A 172 16.69 11.74 6.81
CA GLY A 172 16.80 12.05 8.24
C GLY A 172 15.56 11.66 9.05
N ALA A 173 15.52 12.12 10.30
CA ALA A 173 14.48 11.75 11.26
C ALA A 173 13.05 12.18 10.85
N ASN A 174 12.92 13.22 10.03
CA ASN A 174 11.63 13.75 9.60
C ASN A 174 10.97 12.92 8.48
N CYS A 175 11.74 12.07 7.78
CA CYS A 175 11.21 11.21 6.71
C CYS A 175 10.63 9.89 7.23
N VAL A 176 10.84 9.58 8.51
CA VAL A 176 10.31 8.38 9.15
C VAL A 176 9.46 8.81 10.33
N THR A 177 8.14 8.74 10.18
CA THR A 177 7.22 8.95 11.31
C THR A 177 7.47 7.84 12.33
N PRO A 178 7.68 8.15 13.61
CA PRO A 178 7.79 7.13 14.65
C PRO A 178 6.53 6.25 14.63
N LEU A 179 6.74 4.94 14.51
CA LEU A 179 5.69 3.93 14.65
C LEU A 179 5.31 3.91 16.14
N PHE A 180 4.15 4.47 16.48
CA PHE A 180 3.55 4.38 17.82
C PHE A 180 2.35 3.43 17.80
#